data_AF-A0A0G1Y602-F1
#
_entry.id   AF-A0A0G1Y602-F1
#
_cell.length_a   1.000
_cell.length_b   1.000
_cell.length_c   1.000
_cell.angle_alpha   90.00
_cell.angle_beta   90.00
_cell.angle_gamma   90.00
#
_symmetry.space_group_name_H-M   'P 1'
#
loop_
_entity.id
_entity.type
_entity.pdbx_description
1 polymer ?
#
loop_
_entity_poly.entity_id
_entity_poly.type
_entity_poly.pdbx_seq_one_letter_code
_entity_poly.pdbx_strand_id
1 'polypeptide(L)'
;MAKSAATIIALGADKIVMGYCSELGPIDAQKFINVGGITQQLSAQSFISARENLLKELAKAKADKKEFIGYLQQLSSSTVEPAFIEECKREINFANDLVKKWLPQYMLKVKNPSWNSRKLKQTANTIAKNLSSADKRFVHGRMIGADESGSLGLGITTLQKEDPTWNLLWEIYLRSELFLMVNSNPQQQASKLFFDNQNFLFEF
;
A
#
# COMPACT_ATOMS: atom_id res chain seq x y z
N MET A 1 8.82 1.52 -11.21
CA MET A 1 7.60 1.09 -10.47
C MET A 1 7.43 1.94 -9.23
N ALA A 2 6.19 2.21 -8.81
CA ALA A 2 5.89 2.88 -7.55
C ALA A 2 4.85 2.05 -6.77
N LYS A 3 5.21 1.53 -5.59
CA LYS A 3 4.33 0.70 -4.74
C LYS A 3 4.34 1.23 -3.31
N SER A 4 3.34 0.87 -2.49
CA SER A 4 3.24 1.32 -1.10
C SER A 4 3.30 2.85 -0.98
N ALA A 5 4.18 3.39 -0.13
CA ALA A 5 4.38 4.82 0.06
C ALA A 5 4.64 5.59 -1.24
N ALA A 6 5.34 5.01 -2.21
CA ALA A 6 5.60 5.66 -3.49
C ALA A 6 4.31 5.86 -4.32
N THR A 7 3.36 4.93 -4.24
CA THR A 7 2.03 5.13 -4.84
C THR A 7 1.27 6.26 -4.15
N ILE A 8 1.31 6.31 -2.81
CA ILE A 8 0.63 7.38 -2.04
C ILE A 8 1.17 8.76 -2.46
N ILE A 9 2.48 8.88 -2.66
CA ILE A 9 3.11 10.12 -3.12
C ILE A 9 2.70 10.46 -4.55
N ALA A 10 2.68 9.49 -5.46
CA ALA A 10 2.21 9.70 -6.82
C ALA A 10 0.75 10.21 -6.85
N LEU A 11 -0.10 9.72 -5.95
CA LEU A 11 -1.49 10.17 -5.80
C LEU A 11 -1.61 11.60 -5.23
N GLY A 12 -0.53 12.15 -4.67
CA GLY A 12 -0.44 13.54 -4.25
C GLY A 12 -0.13 14.55 -5.35
N ALA A 13 0.21 14.08 -6.56
CA ALA A 13 0.46 14.95 -7.71
C ALA A 13 -0.87 15.38 -8.39
N ASP A 14 -0.82 16.43 -9.22
CA ASP A 14 -1.96 16.83 -10.04
C ASP A 14 -2.21 15.87 -11.22
N LYS A 15 -1.15 15.18 -11.69
CA LYS A 15 -1.19 14.19 -12.77
C LYS A 15 -0.06 13.18 -12.58
N ILE A 16 -0.27 11.94 -12.97
CA ILE A 16 0.77 10.91 -13.03
C ILE A 16 1.14 10.66 -14.49
N VAL A 17 2.43 10.76 -14.79
CA VAL A 17 2.98 10.36 -16.10
C VAL A 17 3.54 8.94 -15.97
N MET A 18 3.13 8.05 -16.88
CA MET A 18 3.51 6.64 -16.91
C MET A 18 4.12 6.31 -18.27
N GLY A 19 5.36 5.83 -18.29
CA GLY A 19 5.92 5.21 -19.50
C GLY A 19 5.33 3.83 -19.75
N TYR A 20 5.65 3.23 -20.90
CA TYR A 20 5.14 1.93 -21.33
C TYR A 20 5.35 0.77 -20.35
N CYS A 21 6.39 0.83 -19.50
CA CYS A 21 6.68 -0.16 -18.46
C CYS A 21 6.41 0.36 -17.03
N SER A 22 5.77 1.52 -16.89
CA SER A 22 5.45 2.10 -15.58
C SER A 22 4.24 1.43 -14.96
N GLU A 23 4.25 1.33 -13.64
CA GLU A 23 3.20 0.71 -12.85
C GLU A 23 3.11 1.37 -11.47
N LEU A 24 1.87 1.49 -10.98
CA LEU A 24 1.57 1.69 -9.58
C LEU A 24 1.41 0.35 -8.87
N GLY A 25 1.31 0.36 -7.55
CA GLY A 25 1.02 -0.81 -6.75
C GLY A 25 0.01 -0.53 -5.64
N PRO A 26 -0.40 -1.58 -4.93
CA PRO A 26 -1.18 -1.48 -3.71
C PRO A 26 -0.53 -0.54 -2.68
N ILE A 27 -1.37 0.06 -1.84
CA ILE A 27 -0.97 0.91 -0.71
C ILE A 27 -1.25 0.22 0.63
N ASP A 28 -1.55 -1.08 0.63
CA ASP A 28 -1.83 -1.80 1.87
C ASP A 28 -0.58 -1.83 2.76
N ALA A 29 -0.80 -1.59 4.05
CA ALA A 29 0.25 -1.70 5.05
C ALA A 29 0.68 -3.17 5.18
N GLN A 30 1.96 -3.40 5.39
CA GLN A 30 2.51 -4.76 5.53
C GLN A 30 3.29 -4.89 6.83
N LYS A 31 3.20 -6.07 7.44
CA LYS A 31 3.96 -6.47 8.63
C LYS A 31 4.95 -7.55 8.28
N PHE A 32 6.15 -7.45 8.85
CA PHE A 32 7.13 -8.53 8.83
C PHE A 32 6.90 -9.41 10.07
N ILE A 33 6.75 -10.71 9.85
CA ILE A 33 6.60 -11.71 10.91
C ILE A 33 7.59 -12.85 10.68
N ASN A 34 8.02 -13.52 11.74
CA ASN A 34 8.83 -14.73 11.63
C ASN A 34 7.93 -15.96 11.78
N VAL A 35 7.94 -16.83 10.77
CA VAL A 35 7.21 -18.11 10.78
C VAL A 35 8.21 -19.23 10.53
N GLY A 36 8.48 -20.02 11.57
CA GLY A 36 9.41 -21.16 11.47
C GLY A 36 10.84 -20.75 11.10
N GLY A 37 11.32 -19.61 11.61
CA GLY A 37 12.64 -19.07 11.30
C GLY A 37 12.69 -18.22 10.03
N ILE A 38 11.63 -18.20 9.23
CA ILE A 38 11.57 -17.47 7.96
C ILE A 38 10.79 -16.17 8.16
N THR A 39 11.43 -15.04 7.84
CA THR A 39 10.74 -13.75 7.80
C THR A 39 9.82 -13.69 6.59
N GLN A 40 8.54 -13.44 6.84
CA GLN A 40 7.50 -13.27 5.83
C GLN A 40 6.91 -11.87 5.93
N GLN A 41 6.52 -11.31 4.78
CA GLN A 41 5.86 -10.01 4.72
C GLN A 41 4.39 -10.23 4.34
N LEU A 42 3.48 -9.90 5.25
CA LEU A 42 2.05 -10.11 5.09
C LEU A 42 1.28 -8.79 5.20
N SER A 43 0.11 -8.72 4.58
CA SER A 43 -0.75 -7.54 4.68
C SER A 43 -1.26 -7.38 6.12
N ALA A 44 -1.26 -6.16 6.63
CA ALA A 44 -1.90 -5.80 7.90
C ALA A 44 -3.39 -6.21 7.91
N GLN A 45 -4.06 -6.17 6.75
CA GLN A 45 -5.46 -6.58 6.61
C GLN A 45 -5.64 -8.07 6.94
N SER A 46 -4.68 -8.93 6.57
CA SER A 46 -4.77 -10.37 6.79
C SER A 46 -4.87 -10.71 8.28
N PHE A 47 -4.15 -10.01 9.15
CA PHE A 47 -4.22 -10.21 10.60
C PHE A 47 -5.56 -9.78 11.18
N ILE A 48 -6.07 -8.64 10.75
CA ILE A 48 -7.40 -8.13 11.16
C ILE A 48 -8.48 -9.14 10.76
N SER A 49 -8.50 -9.55 9.50
CA SER A 49 -9.47 -10.52 8.98
C SER A 49 -9.36 -11.88 9.66
N ALA A 50 -8.14 -12.36 9.94
CA ALA A 50 -7.92 -13.60 10.68
C ALA A 50 -8.53 -13.54 12.08
N ARG A 51 -8.29 -12.46 12.83
CA ARG A 51 -8.89 -12.29 14.16
C ARG A 51 -10.41 -12.19 14.11
N GLU A 52 -10.96 -11.42 13.18
CA GLU A 52 -12.42 -11.30 13.03
C GLU A 52 -13.08 -12.65 12.71
N ASN A 53 -12.46 -13.43 11.82
CA ASN A 53 -12.95 -14.76 11.48
C ASN A 53 -12.85 -15.72 12.67
N LEU A 54 -11.74 -15.71 13.42
CA LEU A 54 -11.60 -16.51 14.65
C LEU A 54 -12.66 -16.17 15.69
N LEU A 55 -12.97 -14.89 15.90
CA LEU A 55 -14.02 -14.47 16.82
C LEU A 55 -15.41 -14.94 16.37
N LYS A 56 -15.69 -14.91 15.06
CA LYS A 56 -16.94 -15.44 14.50
C LYS A 56 -17.07 -16.96 14.70
N GLU A 57 -16.02 -17.72 14.38
CA GLU A 57 -16.02 -19.18 14.57
C GLU A 57 -16.10 -19.57 16.04
N LEU A 58 -15.41 -18.84 16.94
CA LEU A 58 -15.52 -19.02 18.38
C LEU A 58 -16.96 -18.79 18.87
N ALA A 59 -17.62 -17.71 18.43
CA ALA A 59 -18.99 -17.41 18.80
C ALA A 59 -19.95 -18.51 18.33
N LYS A 60 -19.77 -18.98 17.10
CA LYS A 60 -20.54 -20.08 16.51
C LYS A 60 -20.34 -21.39 17.28
N ALA A 61 -19.09 -21.76 17.59
CA ALA A 61 -18.78 -22.96 18.36
C ALA A 61 -19.42 -22.93 19.75
N LYS A 62 -19.39 -21.77 20.44
CA LYS A 62 -20.07 -21.57 21.72
C LYS A 62 -21.58 -21.74 21.62
N ALA A 63 -22.21 -21.14 20.60
CA ALA A 63 -23.65 -21.26 20.37
C ALA A 63 -24.07 -22.72 20.10
N ASP A 64 -23.27 -23.43 19.31
CA ASP A 64 -23.47 -24.85 18.97
C ASP A 64 -23.08 -25.82 20.10
N LYS A 65 -22.57 -25.32 21.25
CA LYS A 65 -22.01 -26.11 22.35
C LYS A 65 -20.90 -27.09 21.90
N LYS A 66 -20.14 -26.71 20.88
CA LYS A 66 -18.97 -27.45 20.39
C LYS A 66 -17.73 -27.08 21.19
N GLU A 67 -16.71 -27.93 21.08
CA GLU A 67 -15.35 -27.64 21.54
C GLU A 67 -14.86 -26.30 20.92
N PHE A 68 -14.24 -25.44 21.73
CA PHE A 68 -13.72 -24.16 21.28
C PHE A 68 -12.33 -23.77 21.79
N ILE A 69 -11.63 -24.62 22.55
CA ILE A 69 -10.29 -24.36 23.09
C ILE A 69 -9.29 -24.09 21.97
N GLY A 70 -9.43 -24.78 20.83
CA GLY A 70 -8.55 -24.57 19.68
C GLY A 70 -8.63 -23.15 19.12
N TYR A 71 -9.80 -22.49 19.19
CA TYR A 71 -9.95 -21.09 18.79
C TYR A 71 -9.38 -20.13 19.83
N LEU A 72 -9.54 -20.43 21.12
CA LEU A 72 -8.94 -19.63 22.19
C LEU A 72 -7.41 -19.66 22.12
N GLN A 73 -6.82 -20.84 21.89
CA GLN A 73 -5.38 -20.98 21.72
C GLN A 73 -4.86 -20.16 20.52
N GLN A 74 -5.59 -20.17 19.39
CA GLN A 74 -5.24 -19.34 18.24
C GLN A 74 -5.34 -17.84 18.55
N LEU A 75 -6.36 -17.40 19.30
CA LEU A 75 -6.52 -16.01 19.73
C LEU A 75 -5.43 -15.54 20.71
N SER A 76 -4.76 -16.46 21.38
CA SER A 76 -3.59 -16.16 22.23
C SER A 76 -2.29 -16.00 21.44
N SER A 77 -2.27 -16.20 20.12
CA SER A 77 -1.10 -15.96 19.28
C SER A 77 -0.78 -14.46 19.17
N SER A 78 0.51 -14.11 19.15
CA SER A 78 0.99 -12.73 18.98
C SER A 78 0.51 -12.08 17.68
N THR A 79 0.27 -12.88 16.63
CA THR A 79 -0.22 -12.39 15.32
C THR A 79 -1.69 -11.94 15.34
N VAL A 80 -2.43 -12.22 16.42
CA VAL A 80 -3.84 -11.81 16.60
C VAL A 80 -4.07 -11.12 17.94
N GLU A 81 -3.00 -10.71 18.62
CA GLU A 81 -3.07 -9.95 19.85
C GLU A 81 -3.81 -8.62 19.63
N PRO A 82 -4.70 -8.19 20.56
CA PRO A 82 -5.47 -6.96 20.38
C PRO A 82 -4.63 -5.71 20.07
N ALA A 83 -3.50 -5.49 20.76
CA ALA A 83 -2.65 -4.33 20.54
C ALA A 83 -2.04 -4.34 19.13
N PHE A 84 -1.53 -5.48 18.68
CA PHE A 84 -1.00 -5.67 17.33
C PHE A 84 -2.07 -5.43 16.24
N ILE A 85 -3.30 -5.87 16.49
CA ILE A 85 -4.42 -5.68 15.56
C ILE A 85 -4.85 -4.22 15.47
N GLU A 86 -4.85 -3.49 16.59
CA GLU A 86 -5.08 -2.05 16.56
C GLU A 86 -3.98 -1.31 15.81
N GLU A 87 -2.73 -1.75 15.92
CA GLU A 87 -1.64 -1.19 15.11
C GLU A 87 -1.85 -1.43 13.62
N CYS A 88 -2.22 -2.65 13.22
CA CYS A 88 -2.57 -2.96 11.83
C CYS A 88 -3.69 -2.04 11.30
N LYS A 89 -4.72 -1.76 12.13
CA LYS A 89 -5.80 -0.83 11.76
C LYS A 89 -5.29 0.59 11.62
N ARG A 90 -4.45 1.07 12.54
CA ARG A 90 -3.85 2.41 12.49
C ARG A 90 -3.05 2.61 11.21
N GLU A 91 -2.22 1.66 10.82
CA GLU A 91 -1.42 1.75 9.60
C GLU A 91 -2.27 1.77 8.32
N ILE A 92 -3.28 0.90 8.23
CA ILE A 92 -4.24 0.90 7.11
C ILE A 92 -4.97 2.25 7.05
N ASN A 93 -5.41 2.77 8.19
CA ASN A 93 -6.10 4.05 8.27
C ASN A 93 -5.18 5.20 7.88
N PHE A 94 -3.91 5.17 8.28
CA PHE A 94 -2.92 6.17 7.92
C PHE A 94 -2.71 6.24 6.40
N ALA A 95 -2.48 5.10 5.74
CA ALA A 95 -2.34 5.04 4.28
C ALA A 95 -3.61 5.56 3.57
N ASN A 96 -4.78 5.17 4.06
CA ASN A 96 -6.06 5.64 3.53
C ASN A 96 -6.29 7.13 3.74
N ASP A 97 -5.89 7.69 4.89
CA ASP A 97 -6.07 9.10 5.22
C ASP A 97 -5.26 10.00 4.29
N LEU A 98 -4.00 9.65 4.02
CA LEU A 98 -3.15 10.39 3.08
C LEU A 98 -3.78 10.48 1.69
N VAL A 99 -4.27 9.35 1.17
CA VAL A 99 -4.93 9.33 -0.16
C VAL A 99 -6.23 10.13 -0.14
N LYS A 100 -7.05 10.00 0.91
CA LYS A 100 -8.30 10.74 1.06
C LYS A 100 -8.08 12.25 1.24
N LYS A 101 -6.94 12.65 1.77
CA LYS A 101 -6.53 14.06 1.91
C LYS A 101 -6.02 14.62 0.59
N TRP A 102 -5.08 13.93 -0.05
CA TRP A 102 -4.35 14.49 -1.19
C TRP A 102 -5.12 14.41 -2.52
N LEU A 103 -5.78 13.29 -2.84
CA LEU A 103 -6.48 13.15 -4.13
C LEU A 103 -7.53 14.26 -4.37
N PRO A 104 -8.40 14.61 -3.40
CA PRO A 104 -9.36 15.70 -3.57
C PRO A 104 -8.72 17.09 -3.69
N GLN A 105 -7.54 17.28 -3.09
CA GLN A 105 -6.85 18.57 -3.06
C GLN A 105 -6.10 18.85 -4.35
N TYR A 106 -5.51 17.81 -4.95
CA TYR A 106 -4.65 17.87 -6.13
C TYR A 106 -5.35 17.21 -7.33
N MET A 107 -4.93 16.00 -7.72
CA MET A 107 -5.36 15.28 -8.92
C MET A 107 -6.83 15.39 -9.29
N LEU A 108 -7.75 15.06 -8.36
CA LEU A 108 -9.17 15.00 -8.69
C LEU A 108 -9.76 16.40 -8.91
N LYS A 109 -9.26 17.42 -8.21
CA LYS A 109 -9.67 18.81 -8.37
C LYS A 109 -9.24 19.35 -9.74
N VAL A 110 -7.98 19.10 -10.13
CA VAL A 110 -7.45 19.53 -11.43
C VAL A 110 -8.16 18.81 -12.58
N LYS A 111 -8.34 17.48 -12.46
CA LYS A 111 -9.00 16.67 -13.50
C LYS A 111 -10.50 16.95 -13.62
N ASN A 112 -11.17 17.34 -12.54
CA ASN A 112 -12.62 17.51 -12.50
C ASN A 112 -13.04 18.85 -11.86
N PRO A 113 -12.78 20.00 -12.52
CA PRO A 113 -13.00 21.32 -11.94
C PRO A 113 -14.47 21.62 -11.60
N SER A 114 -15.43 20.92 -12.24
CA SER A 114 -16.86 21.06 -11.97
C SER A 114 -17.36 20.25 -10.77
N TRP A 115 -16.54 19.39 -10.16
CA TRP A 115 -16.97 18.56 -9.04
C TRP A 115 -16.95 19.33 -7.72
N ASN A 116 -18.00 19.16 -6.93
CA ASN A 116 -18.03 19.69 -5.58
C ASN A 116 -17.17 18.85 -4.61
N SER A 117 -16.89 19.42 -3.43
CA SER A 117 -16.05 18.78 -2.40
C SER A 117 -16.56 17.39 -1.97
N ARG A 118 -17.89 17.19 -1.93
CA ARG A 118 -18.49 15.89 -1.56
C ARG A 118 -18.12 14.80 -2.57
N LYS A 119 -18.28 15.07 -3.86
CA LYS A 119 -17.97 14.10 -4.93
C LYS A 119 -16.48 13.77 -4.99
N LEU A 120 -15.61 14.78 -4.80
CA LEU A 120 -14.16 14.60 -4.73
C LEU A 120 -13.78 13.64 -3.57
N LYS A 121 -14.28 13.91 -2.36
CA LYS A 121 -14.02 13.07 -1.17
C LYS A 121 -14.56 11.65 -1.33
N GLN A 122 -15.77 11.48 -1.89
CA GLN A 122 -16.35 10.16 -2.13
C GLN A 122 -15.53 9.34 -3.12
N THR A 123 -15.05 9.98 -4.20
CA THR A 123 -14.20 9.33 -5.20
C THR A 123 -12.86 8.94 -4.60
N ALA A 124 -12.21 9.84 -3.86
CA ALA A 124 -10.96 9.54 -3.18
C ALA A 124 -11.09 8.39 -2.17
N ASN A 125 -12.19 8.33 -1.41
CA ASN A 125 -12.47 7.21 -0.51
C ASN A 125 -12.61 5.87 -1.25
N THR A 126 -13.25 5.89 -2.44
CA THR A 126 -13.41 4.69 -3.28
C THR A 126 -12.06 4.21 -3.82
N ILE A 127 -11.23 5.14 -4.28
CA ILE A 127 -9.87 4.85 -4.76
C ILE A 127 -9.00 4.31 -3.62
N ALA A 128 -8.98 4.97 -2.47
CA ALA A 128 -8.18 4.58 -1.31
C ALA A 128 -8.53 3.14 -0.84
N LYS A 129 -9.83 2.82 -0.71
CA LYS A 129 -10.30 1.47 -0.37
C LYS A 129 -9.89 0.42 -1.40
N ASN A 130 -9.90 0.78 -2.68
CA ASN A 130 -9.54 -0.14 -3.76
C ASN A 130 -8.03 -0.43 -3.77
N LEU A 131 -7.19 0.59 -3.58
CA LEU A 131 -5.74 0.45 -3.56
C LEU A 131 -5.21 -0.20 -2.28
N SER A 132 -5.93 -0.09 -1.15
CA SER A 132 -5.53 -0.68 0.14
C SER A 132 -6.12 -2.07 0.40
N SER A 133 -6.99 -2.59 -0.47
CA SER A 133 -7.66 -3.88 -0.26
C SER A 133 -6.77 -5.05 -0.65
N ALA A 134 -6.35 -5.84 0.33
CA ALA A 134 -5.64 -7.10 0.11
C ALA A 134 -6.52 -8.12 -0.63
N ASP A 135 -7.83 -8.14 -0.39
CA ASP A 135 -8.75 -9.07 -1.08
C ASP A 135 -8.89 -8.75 -2.57
N LYS A 136 -8.81 -7.47 -2.94
CA LYS A 136 -8.92 -7.04 -4.35
C LYS A 136 -7.59 -7.08 -5.07
N ARG A 137 -6.49 -6.78 -4.37
CA ARG A 137 -5.15 -6.71 -4.94
C ARG A 137 -4.40 -8.03 -4.88
N PHE A 138 -4.83 -8.95 -4.01
CA PHE A 138 -4.32 -10.30 -3.74
C PHE A 138 -2.89 -10.36 -3.21
N VAL A 139 -1.96 -9.62 -3.82
CA VAL A 139 -0.55 -9.56 -3.45
C VAL A 139 -0.07 -8.11 -3.52
N HIS A 140 0.82 -7.74 -2.61
CA HIS A 140 1.38 -6.38 -2.59
C HIS A 140 2.20 -6.05 -3.85
N GLY A 141 2.76 -7.07 -4.51
CA GLY A 141 3.48 -6.91 -5.78
C GLY A 141 2.57 -6.70 -7.00
N ARG A 142 1.24 -6.69 -6.85
CA ARG A 142 0.31 -6.62 -7.98
C ARG A 142 0.52 -5.34 -8.79
N MET A 143 0.79 -5.50 -10.09
CA MET A 143 0.88 -4.39 -11.03
C MET A 143 -0.48 -3.69 -11.16
N ILE A 144 -0.46 -2.36 -11.13
CA ILE A 144 -1.57 -1.49 -11.49
C ILE A 144 -1.10 -0.62 -12.66
N GLY A 145 -1.41 -1.06 -13.88
CA GLY A 145 -0.99 -0.39 -15.11
C GLY A 145 -1.72 0.93 -15.37
N ALA A 146 -1.35 1.62 -16.44
CA ALA A 146 -1.94 2.90 -16.81
C ALA A 146 -3.46 2.81 -17.08
N ASP A 147 -3.90 1.78 -17.81
CA ASP A 147 -5.33 1.59 -18.16
C ASP A 147 -6.18 1.32 -16.93
N GLU A 148 -5.71 0.46 -16.02
CA GLU A 148 -6.40 0.20 -14.76
C GLU A 148 -6.41 1.45 -13.88
N SER A 149 -5.29 2.17 -13.78
CA SER A 149 -5.19 3.42 -13.03
C SER A 149 -6.17 4.48 -13.56
N GLY A 150 -6.30 4.60 -14.88
CA GLY A 150 -7.29 5.47 -15.53
C GLY A 150 -8.73 5.03 -15.21
N SER A 151 -9.00 3.72 -15.24
CA SER A 151 -10.30 3.12 -14.91
C SER A 151 -10.69 3.33 -13.43
N LEU A 152 -9.72 3.43 -12.53
CA LEU A 152 -9.94 3.84 -11.13
C LEU A 152 -10.30 5.33 -10.99
N GLY A 153 -10.15 6.11 -12.06
CA GLY A 153 -10.44 7.54 -12.10
C GLY A 153 -9.20 8.44 -11.94
N LEU A 154 -7.99 7.87 -11.88
CA LEU A 154 -6.75 8.64 -11.75
C LEU A 154 -6.43 9.43 -13.03
N GLY A 155 -5.73 10.55 -12.88
CA GLY A 155 -5.25 11.38 -13.98
C GLY A 155 -3.94 10.85 -14.53
N ILE A 156 -4.01 9.96 -15.53
CA ILE A 156 -2.84 9.31 -16.12
C ILE A 156 -2.49 9.94 -17.47
N THR A 157 -1.20 10.08 -17.75
CA THR A 157 -0.65 10.35 -19.10
C THR A 157 0.34 9.28 -19.45
N THR A 158 0.09 8.60 -20.55
CA THR A 158 0.96 7.55 -21.05
C THR A 158 1.99 8.12 -22.01
N LEU A 159 3.24 7.69 -21.85
CA LEU A 159 4.32 7.94 -22.81
C LEU A 159 4.68 6.63 -23.50
N GLN A 160 4.78 6.68 -24.82
CA GLN A 160 5.23 5.54 -25.62
C GLN A 160 6.73 5.34 -25.48
N LYS A 161 7.22 4.17 -25.87
CA LYS A 161 8.64 3.80 -25.76
C LYS A 161 9.55 4.76 -26.52
N GLU A 162 9.10 5.25 -27.67
CA GLU A 162 9.85 6.14 -28.56
C GLU A 162 9.70 7.63 -28.18
N ASP A 163 8.95 7.95 -27.12
CA ASP A 163 8.74 9.33 -26.69
C ASP A 163 10.06 9.96 -26.17
N PRO A 164 10.52 11.10 -26.71
CA PRO A 164 11.74 11.77 -26.23
C PRO A 164 11.68 12.14 -24.75
N THR A 165 10.50 12.50 -24.24
CA THR A 165 10.29 12.79 -22.82
C THR A 165 10.52 11.55 -21.98
N TRP A 166 10.07 10.38 -22.44
CA TRP A 166 10.28 9.12 -21.73
C TRP A 166 11.77 8.78 -21.65
N ASN A 167 12.53 8.97 -22.74
CA ASN A 167 13.97 8.73 -22.74
C ASN A 167 14.70 9.61 -21.71
N LEU A 168 14.34 10.88 -21.60
CA LEU A 168 14.90 11.80 -20.58
C LEU A 168 14.55 11.37 -19.16
N LEU A 169 13.29 11.01 -18.89
CA LEU A 169 12.86 10.53 -17.59
C LEU A 169 13.58 9.23 -17.20
N TRP A 170 13.73 8.30 -18.15
CA TRP A 170 14.43 7.04 -17.95
C TRP A 170 15.91 7.24 -17.70
N GLU A 171 16.55 8.18 -18.42
CA GLU A 171 17.95 8.53 -18.20
C GLU A 171 18.17 9.12 -16.79
N ILE A 172 17.31 10.04 -16.35
CA ILE A 172 17.38 10.59 -14.98
C ILE A 172 17.22 9.47 -13.94
N TYR A 173 16.26 8.57 -14.15
CA TYR A 173 16.05 7.41 -13.27
C TYR A 173 17.32 6.54 -13.18
N LEU A 174 17.86 6.12 -14.33
CA LEU A 174 19.08 5.29 -14.37
C LEU A 174 20.28 5.99 -13.74
N ARG A 175 20.48 7.29 -14.00
CA ARG A 175 21.55 8.07 -13.39
C ARG A 175 21.39 8.17 -11.87
N SER A 176 20.16 8.36 -11.40
CA SER A 176 19.84 8.41 -9.97
C SER A 176 20.10 7.07 -9.30
N GLU A 177 19.62 5.97 -9.90
CA GLU A 177 19.87 4.61 -9.39
C GLU A 177 21.37 4.29 -9.37
N LEU A 178 22.10 4.58 -10.46
CA LEU A 178 23.54 4.36 -10.53
C LEU A 178 24.28 5.20 -9.48
N PHE A 179 23.95 6.48 -9.35
CA PHE A 179 24.56 7.36 -8.35
C PHE A 179 24.34 6.86 -6.92
N LEU A 180 23.12 6.43 -6.62
CA LEU A 180 22.77 5.86 -5.32
C LEU A 180 23.55 4.55 -5.10
N MET A 181 23.56 3.62 -6.07
CA MET A 181 24.25 2.34 -5.97
C MET A 181 25.78 2.46 -5.86
N VAL A 182 26.40 3.36 -6.64
CA VAL A 182 27.87 3.52 -6.66
C VAL A 182 28.40 4.07 -5.33
N ASN A 183 27.61 4.88 -4.63
CA ASN A 183 27.98 5.42 -3.32
C ASN A 183 27.52 4.56 -2.14
N SER A 184 26.88 3.40 -2.41
CA SER A 184 26.51 2.47 -1.34
C SER A 184 27.68 1.59 -0.93
N ASN A 185 28.06 1.69 0.34
CA ASN A 185 28.93 0.72 0.99
C ASN A 185 28.17 -0.62 1.03
N PRO A 186 28.78 -1.80 0.80
CA PRO A 186 28.08 -3.08 0.98
C PRO A 186 27.45 -3.26 2.37
N GLN A 187 27.91 -2.52 3.38
CA GLN A 187 27.29 -2.45 4.72
C GLN A 187 26.28 -1.29 4.91
N GLN A 188 26.20 -0.35 3.97
CA GLN A 188 25.24 0.75 3.95
C GLN A 188 24.60 0.83 2.56
N GLN A 189 23.44 0.18 2.39
CA GLN A 189 22.64 0.34 1.18
C GLN A 189 22.33 1.82 0.95
N ALA A 190 22.35 2.24 -0.31
CA ALA A 190 21.91 3.57 -0.69
C ALA A 190 20.46 3.72 -0.24
N SER A 191 20.19 4.72 0.59
CA SER A 191 18.84 4.95 1.07
C SER A 191 17.97 5.30 -0.13
N LYS A 192 17.10 4.38 -0.54
CA LYS A 192 15.97 4.75 -1.40
C LYS A 192 15.15 5.73 -0.59
N LEU A 193 14.45 6.68 -1.22
CA LEU A 193 13.70 7.77 -0.55
C LEU A 193 12.76 7.30 0.60
N PHE A 194 12.46 5.99 0.71
CA PHE A 194 11.65 5.35 1.76
C PHE A 194 12.30 4.16 2.48
N PHE A 195 13.58 3.89 2.26
CA PHE A 195 14.32 2.84 2.97
C PHE A 195 15.63 3.43 3.46
N ASP A 196 15.74 3.63 4.77
CA ASP A 196 17.02 3.85 5.45
C ASP A 196 17.59 2.51 5.92
N ASN A 197 18.92 2.41 6.02
CA ASN A 197 19.67 1.27 6.55
C ASN A 197 19.31 0.88 8.00
N GLN A 198 18.58 1.73 8.74
CA GLN A 198 18.43 1.58 10.20
C GLN A 198 17.01 1.46 10.74
N ASN A 199 15.95 1.45 9.92
CA ASN A 199 14.59 1.43 10.47
C ASN A 199 14.14 0.04 10.94
N PHE A 200 14.56 -0.34 12.15
CA PHE A 200 13.57 -0.71 13.17
C PHE A 200 12.80 0.58 13.49
N LEU A 201 11.47 0.55 13.42
CA LEU A 201 10.64 1.63 13.96
C LEU A 201 11.12 1.88 15.40
N PHE A 202 11.58 3.10 15.69
CA PHE A 202 12.01 3.50 17.02
C PHE A 202 10.94 3.08 18.04
N GLU A 203 11.30 2.18 18.95
CA GLU A 203 10.62 2.02 20.23
C GLU A 203 10.74 3.35 20.98
N PHE A 204 9.59 3.97 21.25
CA PHE A 204 9.47 4.99 22.29
C PHE A 204 9.02 4.31 23.59
#